data_AF-A0A7S1P9H6-F1
#
_entry.id   AF-A0A7S1P9H6-F1
#
_cell.length_a   1.000
_cell.length_b   1.000
_cell.length_c   1.000
_cell.angle_alpha   90.00
_cell.angle_beta   90.00
_cell.angle_gamma   90.00
#
_symmetry.space_group_name_H-M   'P 1'
#
loop_
_entity.id
_entity.type
_entity.pdbx_description
1 polymer ?
#
loop_
_entity_poly.entity_id
_entity_poly.type
_entity_poly.pdbx_seq_one_letter_code
_entity_poly.pdbx_strand_id
1 'polypeptide(L)'
;GLPFVYEVVRCRQLAKCQAFLNLFEAEGCRMIELSCGLHDKYAASTQFITHLTGRVLGKQRVESTPIDTKGFQSLLQLVDNTVKDSFDLFCGLYRFNANSTAQLESFTESLAEIKLDLRRATAAGAGADAAAACLSSLAEGIKESKTVQVHALTKQKEAEGKQVISLCVGEPDFDPPAEVLQATARAATETTPPLTRYTAVAGTLELRKAIAGYLTTEKKTPYGPEHIVVANGAKQAVYQSVLAMCQEADEVVIPTPAWVSYVQIVRMARARPVLVPCAAEDGYVLSAESLAAVLTPKTKMIMLCNPSNPTGAVMPEATLRGISALLMLPQHQHIYVLSDEIYERLTYD
;
A
#
# COMPACT_ATOMS: atom_id res chain seq x y z
N GLY A 1 -46.89 -23.40 16.87
CA GLY A 1 -47.20 -22.32 15.93
C GLY A 1 -46.13 -22.19 14.87
N LEU A 2 -46.49 -21.66 13.69
CA LEU A 2 -45.51 -21.29 12.66
C LEU A 2 -44.56 -20.21 13.23
N PRO A 3 -43.24 -20.35 13.09
CA PRO A 3 -42.30 -19.34 13.56
C PRO A 3 -42.44 -18.07 12.71
N PHE A 4 -42.70 -16.93 13.35
CA PHE A 4 -42.72 -15.62 12.71
C PHE A 4 -41.57 -14.80 13.28
N VAL A 5 -40.54 -14.55 12.46
CA VAL A 5 -39.37 -13.78 12.87
C VAL A 5 -39.64 -12.31 12.65
N TYR A 6 -39.36 -11.47 13.66
CA TYR A 6 -39.52 -10.03 13.57
C TYR A 6 -38.29 -9.30 14.11
N GLU A 7 -38.02 -8.12 13.60
CA GLU A 7 -36.93 -7.26 14.05
C GLU A 7 -37.48 -6.11 14.90
N VAL A 8 -36.79 -5.78 16.00
CA VAL A 8 -37.10 -4.58 16.79
C VAL A 8 -36.41 -3.38 16.16
N VAL A 9 -37.00 -2.87 15.08
CA VAL A 9 -36.63 -1.57 14.51
C VAL A 9 -36.93 -0.46 15.53
N ARG A 10 -36.19 0.66 15.49
CA ARG A 10 -36.29 1.81 16.42
C ARG A 10 -37.70 2.44 16.44
N CYS A 11 -38.67 1.76 17.04
CA CYS A 11 -40.06 2.19 17.10
C CYS A 11 -40.33 2.89 18.42
N ARG A 12 -40.85 4.12 18.35
CA ARG A 12 -41.14 4.95 19.54
C ARG A 12 -42.48 4.58 20.20
N GLN A 13 -43.26 3.65 19.62
CA GLN A 13 -44.61 3.31 20.07
C GLN A 13 -44.72 1.81 20.42
N LEU A 14 -44.03 1.40 21.49
CA LEU A 14 -43.90 0.00 21.92
C LEU A 14 -45.25 -0.71 22.08
N ALA A 15 -46.26 -0.03 22.64
CA ALA A 15 -47.60 -0.60 22.81
C ALA A 15 -48.28 -0.98 21.49
N LYS A 16 -48.06 -0.21 20.41
CA LYS A 16 -48.61 -0.53 19.08
C LYS A 16 -47.88 -1.70 18.43
N CYS A 17 -46.56 -1.78 18.61
CA CYS A 17 -45.79 -2.93 18.15
C CYS A 17 -46.27 -4.21 18.84
N GLN A 18 -46.45 -4.18 20.16
CA GLN A 18 -46.95 -5.35 20.88
C GLN A 18 -48.36 -5.74 20.43
N ALA A 19 -49.27 -4.76 20.26
CA ALA A 19 -50.62 -5.02 19.75
C ALA A 19 -50.60 -5.66 18.35
N PHE A 20 -49.66 -5.25 17.49
CA PHE A 20 -49.48 -5.85 16.17
C PHE A 20 -48.94 -7.29 16.25
N LEU A 21 -47.93 -7.56 17.08
CA LEU A 21 -47.39 -8.91 17.26
C LEU A 21 -48.44 -9.87 17.84
N ASN A 22 -49.26 -9.40 18.77
CA ASN A 22 -50.33 -10.19 19.39
C ASN A 22 -51.38 -10.68 18.37
N LEU A 23 -51.58 -9.99 17.24
CA LEU A 23 -52.46 -10.47 16.16
C LEU A 23 -51.95 -11.80 15.59
N PHE A 24 -50.65 -11.93 15.39
CA PHE A 24 -50.05 -13.15 14.84
C PHE A 24 -49.99 -14.26 15.89
N GLU A 25 -49.75 -13.93 17.16
CA GLU A 25 -49.83 -14.92 18.24
C GLU A 25 -51.24 -15.50 18.39
N ALA A 26 -52.28 -14.66 18.27
CA ALA A 26 -53.68 -15.09 18.32
C ALA A 26 -54.03 -16.06 17.17
N GLU A 27 -53.43 -15.89 15.99
CA GLU A 27 -53.53 -16.81 14.85
C GLU A 27 -52.60 -18.04 14.97
N GLY A 28 -51.96 -18.22 16.13
CA GLY A 28 -51.15 -19.39 16.43
C GLY A 28 -49.71 -19.31 15.92
N CYS A 29 -49.18 -18.14 15.55
CA CYS A 29 -47.75 -17.96 15.28
C CYS A 29 -46.92 -17.94 16.57
N ARG A 30 -45.66 -18.38 16.48
CA ARG A 30 -44.66 -18.20 17.55
C ARG A 30 -43.74 -17.05 17.15
N MET A 31 -43.82 -15.94 17.86
CA MET A 31 -43.01 -14.76 17.56
C MET A 31 -41.57 -14.98 18.03
N ILE A 32 -40.61 -14.77 17.14
CA ILE A 32 -39.18 -14.91 17.42
C ILE A 32 -38.53 -13.56 17.15
N GLU A 33 -38.01 -12.96 18.20
CA GLU A 33 -37.30 -11.69 18.10
C GLU A 33 -35.91 -11.89 17.49
N LEU A 34 -35.57 -11.08 16.50
CA LEU A 34 -34.24 -10.95 15.92
C LEU A 34 -33.71 -9.56 16.25
N SER A 35 -32.58 -9.48 16.95
CA SER A 35 -31.95 -8.19 17.25
C SER A 35 -31.39 -7.55 15.98
N CYS A 36 -31.39 -6.21 15.91
CA CYS A 36 -30.81 -5.48 14.76
C CYS A 36 -29.37 -5.91 14.47
N GLY A 37 -28.54 -6.10 15.51
CA GLY A 37 -27.16 -6.53 15.32
C GLY A 37 -27.04 -7.93 14.71
N LEU A 38 -27.94 -8.85 15.06
CA LEU A 38 -27.95 -10.19 14.49
C LEU A 38 -28.52 -10.19 13.07
N HIS A 39 -29.54 -9.39 12.82
CA HIS A 39 -30.07 -9.13 11.48
C HIS A 39 -28.99 -8.56 10.56
N ASP A 40 -28.28 -7.52 10.98
CA ASP A 40 -27.18 -6.91 10.21
C ASP A 40 -26.09 -7.94 9.91
N LYS A 41 -25.71 -8.76 10.88
CA LYS A 41 -24.75 -9.84 10.67
C LYS A 41 -25.22 -10.82 9.58
N TYR A 42 -26.49 -11.23 9.63
CA TYR A 42 -27.07 -12.12 8.62
C TYR A 42 -27.19 -11.46 7.26
N ALA A 43 -27.61 -10.20 7.18
CA ALA A 43 -27.69 -9.45 5.93
C ALA A 43 -26.31 -9.31 5.27
N ALA A 44 -25.26 -9.08 6.06
CA ALA A 44 -23.89 -9.07 5.55
C ALA A 44 -23.44 -10.45 5.04
N SER A 45 -23.67 -11.52 5.81
CA SER A 45 -23.22 -12.87 5.44
C SER A 45 -24.06 -13.54 4.35
N THR A 46 -25.19 -12.94 3.96
CA THR A 46 -26.09 -13.46 2.93
C THR A 46 -26.25 -12.45 1.79
N GLN A 47 -27.12 -11.46 1.95
CA GLN A 47 -27.47 -10.49 0.91
C GLN A 47 -26.25 -9.76 0.35
N PHE A 48 -25.38 -9.24 1.22
CA PHE A 48 -24.18 -8.53 0.76
C PHE A 48 -23.23 -9.45 -0.01
N ILE A 49 -22.95 -10.66 0.49
CA ILE A 49 -22.12 -11.65 -0.23
C ILE A 49 -22.76 -12.07 -1.56
N THR A 50 -24.08 -12.26 -1.61
CA THR A 50 -24.83 -12.57 -2.84
C THR A 50 -24.64 -11.47 -3.89
N HIS A 51 -24.86 -10.20 -3.52
CA HIS A 51 -24.64 -9.08 -4.42
C HIS A 51 -23.18 -8.89 -4.80
N LEU A 52 -22.25 -9.03 -3.86
CA LEU A 52 -20.82 -8.92 -4.11
C LEU A 52 -20.40 -9.94 -5.18
N THR A 53 -20.77 -11.21 -4.98
CA THR A 53 -20.42 -12.31 -5.87
C THR A 53 -21.04 -12.10 -7.26
N GLY A 54 -22.34 -11.83 -7.32
CA GLY A 54 -23.04 -11.61 -8.59
C GLY A 54 -22.52 -10.39 -9.36
N ARG A 55 -22.15 -9.30 -8.68
CA ARG A 55 -21.56 -8.11 -9.34
C ARG A 55 -20.12 -8.32 -9.77
N VAL A 56 -19.31 -9.08 -9.03
CA VAL A 56 -17.95 -9.48 -9.47
C VAL A 56 -18.04 -10.28 -10.77
N LEU A 57 -18.92 -11.29 -10.82
CA LEU A 57 -19.17 -12.08 -12.02
C LEU A 57 -19.73 -11.22 -13.17
N GLY A 58 -20.65 -10.29 -12.89
CA GLY A 58 -21.17 -9.35 -13.87
C GLY A 58 -20.07 -8.44 -14.47
N LYS A 59 -19.09 -8.01 -13.67
CA LYS A 59 -17.93 -7.24 -14.17
C LYS A 59 -17.01 -8.07 -15.07
N GLN A 60 -16.95 -9.38 -14.88
CA GLN A 60 -16.22 -10.29 -15.76
C GLN A 60 -16.95 -10.56 -17.08
N ARG A 61 -18.21 -10.09 -17.23
CA ARG A 61 -19.04 -10.29 -18.42
C ARG A 61 -19.21 -11.78 -18.76
N VAL A 62 -19.54 -12.58 -17.73
CA VAL A 62 -19.86 -14.00 -17.94
C VAL A 62 -21.12 -14.13 -18.81
N GLU A 63 -21.04 -14.99 -19.84
CA GLU A 63 -22.11 -15.20 -20.82
C GLU A 63 -22.42 -16.69 -20.95
N SER A 64 -23.66 -16.99 -21.37
CA SER A 64 -24.10 -18.37 -21.63
C SER A 64 -23.34 -18.98 -22.80
N THR A 65 -23.05 -20.27 -22.69
CA THR A 65 -22.34 -21.05 -23.70
C THR A 65 -23.16 -22.28 -24.11
N PRO A 66 -22.90 -22.90 -25.28
CA PRO A 66 -23.58 -24.13 -25.70
C PRO A 66 -23.40 -25.32 -24.76
N ILE A 67 -22.48 -25.26 -23.78
CA ILE A 67 -22.11 -26.37 -22.89
C ILE A 67 -22.31 -26.01 -21.40
N ASP A 68 -23.23 -25.09 -21.11
CA ASP A 68 -23.49 -24.64 -19.74
C ASP A 68 -23.89 -25.79 -18.80
N THR A 69 -23.21 -25.88 -17.66
CA THR A 69 -23.61 -26.78 -16.58
C THR A 69 -24.79 -26.19 -15.80
N LYS A 70 -25.56 -27.03 -15.08
CA LYS A 70 -26.60 -26.53 -14.15
C LYS A 70 -26.06 -25.53 -13.13
N GLY A 71 -24.83 -25.74 -12.65
CA GLY A 71 -24.17 -24.82 -11.73
C GLY A 71 -23.87 -23.46 -12.37
N PHE A 72 -23.41 -23.46 -13.62
CA PHE A 72 -23.17 -22.22 -14.36
C PHE A 72 -24.47 -21.46 -14.66
N GLN A 73 -25.57 -22.16 -14.96
CA GLN A 73 -26.89 -21.53 -15.10
C GLN A 73 -27.33 -20.82 -13.80
N SER A 74 -27.07 -21.40 -12.63
CA SER A 74 -27.34 -20.73 -11.34
C SER A 74 -26.49 -19.46 -11.15
N LEU A 75 -25.24 -19.44 -11.65
CA LEU A 75 -24.39 -18.24 -11.61
C LEU A 75 -24.92 -17.15 -12.55
N LEU A 76 -25.36 -17.50 -13.75
CA LEU A 76 -25.99 -16.55 -14.67
C LEU A 76 -27.26 -15.95 -14.06
N GLN A 77 -28.08 -16.77 -13.40
CA GLN A 77 -29.26 -16.30 -12.68
C GLN A 77 -28.91 -15.39 -11.49
N LEU A 78 -27.83 -15.70 -10.75
CA LEU A 78 -27.32 -14.84 -9.69
C LEU A 78 -26.87 -13.48 -10.22
N VAL A 79 -26.13 -13.45 -11.32
CA VAL A 79 -25.70 -12.21 -11.99
C VAL A 79 -26.93 -11.39 -12.41
N ASP A 80 -27.88 -12.02 -13.08
CA ASP A 80 -29.11 -11.37 -13.54
C ASP A 80 -29.91 -10.77 -12.37
N ASN A 81 -30.12 -11.55 -11.30
CA ASN A 81 -30.84 -11.10 -10.11
C ASN A 81 -30.14 -9.92 -9.41
N THR A 82 -28.81 -9.93 -9.31
CA THR A 82 -28.07 -8.93 -8.53
C THR A 82 -27.68 -7.68 -9.31
N VAL A 83 -27.53 -7.78 -10.64
CA VAL A 83 -27.19 -6.66 -11.52
C VAL A 83 -28.43 -5.84 -11.89
N LYS A 84 -29.62 -6.47 -11.94
CA LYS A 84 -30.91 -5.78 -12.13
C LYS A 84 -31.25 -4.83 -10.98
N ASP A 85 -30.85 -5.19 -9.76
CA ASP A 85 -31.00 -4.31 -8.62
C ASP A 85 -30.10 -3.07 -8.74
N SER A 86 -30.57 -1.96 -8.16
CA SER A 86 -29.84 -0.70 -8.22
C SER A 86 -28.46 -0.82 -7.56
N PHE A 87 -27.49 -0.07 -8.08
CA PHE A 87 -26.18 -0.01 -7.44
C PHE A 87 -26.28 0.65 -6.06
N ASP A 88 -27.20 1.59 -5.88
CA ASP A 88 -27.47 2.24 -4.59
C ASP A 88 -27.91 1.26 -3.51
N LEU A 89 -28.70 0.24 -3.86
CA LEU A 89 -29.07 -0.84 -2.93
C LEU A 89 -27.81 -1.56 -2.41
N PHE A 90 -26.92 -1.94 -3.32
CA PHE A 90 -25.67 -2.60 -2.98
C PHE A 90 -24.75 -1.68 -2.15
N CYS A 91 -24.66 -0.40 -2.52
CA CYS A 91 -23.95 0.60 -1.71
C CYS A 91 -24.56 0.75 -0.32
N GLY A 92 -25.88 0.66 -0.18
CA GLY A 92 -26.57 0.68 1.11
C GLY A 92 -26.17 -0.50 2.00
N LEU A 93 -26.15 -1.71 1.43
CA LEU A 93 -25.71 -2.92 2.13
C LEU A 93 -24.26 -2.81 2.64
N TYR A 94 -23.40 -2.06 1.95
CA TYR A 94 -22.03 -1.81 2.40
C TYR A 94 -21.94 -0.68 3.42
N ARG A 95 -22.52 0.49 3.09
CA ARG A 95 -22.35 1.74 3.85
C ARG A 95 -22.98 1.69 5.24
N PHE A 96 -24.12 1.02 5.37
CA PHE A 96 -24.92 1.06 6.60
C PHE A 96 -24.76 -0.19 7.47
N ASN A 97 -23.94 -1.16 7.06
CA ASN A 97 -23.71 -2.39 7.82
C ASN A 97 -22.21 -2.63 7.99
N ALA A 98 -21.71 -2.41 9.21
CA ALA A 98 -20.29 -2.56 9.52
C ALA A 98 -19.74 -3.98 9.28
N ASN A 99 -20.60 -5.00 9.33
CA ASN A 99 -20.19 -6.39 9.08
C ASN A 99 -19.86 -6.64 7.59
N SER A 100 -20.38 -5.82 6.68
CA SER A 100 -20.13 -5.96 5.23
C SER A 100 -18.65 -5.70 4.87
N THR A 101 -17.97 -4.82 5.60
CA THR A 101 -16.51 -4.61 5.41
C THR A 101 -15.72 -5.88 5.74
N ALA A 102 -16.01 -6.50 6.89
CA ALA A 102 -15.35 -7.76 7.28
C ALA A 102 -15.64 -8.90 6.29
N GLN A 103 -16.85 -8.95 5.74
CA GLN A 103 -17.21 -9.92 4.69
C GLN A 103 -16.42 -9.68 3.39
N LEU A 104 -16.20 -8.43 2.99
CA LEU A 104 -15.41 -8.09 1.80
C LEU A 104 -13.93 -8.46 1.96
N GLU A 105 -13.36 -8.22 3.15
CA GLU A 105 -11.98 -8.62 3.48
C GLU A 105 -11.84 -10.14 3.45
N SER A 106 -12.73 -10.85 4.13
CA SER A 106 -12.75 -12.32 4.15
C SER A 106 -12.91 -12.92 2.74
N PHE A 107 -13.78 -12.35 1.90
CA PHE A 107 -13.94 -12.77 0.50
C PHE A 107 -12.63 -12.64 -0.30
N THR A 108 -11.88 -11.57 -0.06
CA THR A 108 -10.60 -11.32 -0.73
C THR A 108 -9.52 -12.32 -0.28
N GLU A 109 -9.46 -12.60 1.02
CA GLU A 109 -8.56 -13.59 1.60
C GLU A 109 -8.87 -15.00 1.07
N SER A 110 -10.14 -15.41 1.06
CA SER A 110 -10.54 -16.72 0.53
C SER A 110 -10.20 -16.88 -0.95
N LEU A 111 -10.32 -15.83 -1.76
CA LEU A 111 -9.87 -15.88 -3.17
C LEU A 111 -8.35 -16.07 -3.29
N ALA A 112 -7.56 -15.47 -2.40
CA ALA A 112 -6.12 -15.66 -2.36
C ALA A 112 -5.74 -17.09 -1.94
N GLU A 113 -6.43 -17.65 -0.94
CA GLU A 113 -6.26 -19.04 -0.50
C GLU A 113 -6.58 -20.04 -1.61
N ILE A 114 -7.73 -19.88 -2.29
CA ILE A 114 -8.12 -20.74 -3.42
C ILE A 114 -7.06 -20.68 -4.53
N LYS A 115 -6.52 -19.49 -4.82
CA LYS A 115 -5.45 -19.34 -5.82
C LYS A 115 -4.18 -20.11 -5.43
N LEU A 116 -3.83 -20.14 -4.14
CA LEU A 116 -2.71 -20.92 -3.64
C LEU A 116 -2.97 -22.43 -3.74
N ASP A 117 -4.17 -22.88 -3.38
CA ASP A 117 -4.53 -24.29 -3.44
C ASP A 117 -4.61 -24.82 -4.88
N LEU A 118 -5.15 -24.04 -5.82
CA LEU A 118 -5.14 -24.39 -7.23
C LEU A 118 -3.72 -24.55 -7.77
N ARG A 119 -2.79 -23.66 -7.39
CA ARG A 119 -1.37 -23.77 -7.76
C ARG A 119 -0.73 -25.05 -7.20
N ARG A 120 -1.00 -25.38 -5.93
CA ARG A 120 -0.51 -26.61 -5.30
C ARG A 120 -1.06 -27.86 -5.99
N ALA A 121 -2.35 -27.88 -6.32
CA ALA A 121 -3.00 -29.00 -6.99
C ALA A 121 -2.44 -29.24 -8.41
N THR A 122 -2.17 -28.16 -9.16
CA THR A 122 -1.53 -28.27 -10.48
C THR A 122 -0.07 -28.74 -10.41
N ALA A 123 0.63 -28.45 -9.32
CA ALA A 123 2.01 -28.91 -9.11
C ALA A 123 2.11 -30.40 -8.74
N ALA A 124 1.05 -30.99 -8.16
CA ALA A 124 1.04 -32.41 -7.77
C ALA A 124 0.76 -33.39 -8.93
N GLY A 125 0.21 -32.92 -10.05
CA GLY A 125 -0.11 -33.74 -11.23
C GLY A 125 0.99 -33.82 -12.29
N ALA A 126 1.97 -32.92 -12.25
CA ALA A 126 3.18 -33.00 -13.07
C ALA A 126 4.23 -33.78 -12.26
N GLY A 127 4.76 -34.86 -12.82
CA GLY A 127 5.71 -35.75 -12.16
C GLY A 127 6.82 -35.01 -11.41
N ALA A 128 7.26 -35.64 -10.31
CA ALA A 128 8.29 -35.16 -9.40
C ALA A 128 9.65 -34.91 -10.09
N ASP A 129 9.75 -33.82 -10.84
CA ASP A 129 11.01 -33.23 -11.31
C ASP A 129 10.90 -31.73 -11.61
N ALA A 130 9.84 -31.09 -11.11
CA ALA A 130 9.67 -29.64 -11.17
C ALA A 130 9.34 -29.10 -9.77
N ALA A 131 10.31 -29.17 -8.87
CA ALA A 131 10.54 -28.06 -7.96
C ALA A 131 11.00 -26.83 -8.77
N ALA A 132 10.22 -26.44 -9.79
CA ALA A 132 10.45 -25.27 -10.59
C ALA A 132 10.30 -24.10 -9.63
N ALA A 133 11.40 -23.40 -9.39
CA ALA A 133 11.52 -22.30 -8.46
C ALA A 133 10.33 -21.33 -8.60
N CYS A 134 9.34 -21.46 -7.71
CA CYS A 134 8.30 -20.45 -7.58
C CYS A 134 8.90 -19.26 -6.84
N LEU A 135 8.72 -18.08 -7.40
CA LEU A 135 9.05 -16.84 -6.71
C LEU A 135 8.27 -16.78 -5.40
N SER A 136 8.87 -16.13 -4.39
CA SER A 136 8.17 -15.92 -3.12
C SER A 136 6.90 -15.09 -3.34
N SER A 137 5.88 -15.27 -2.50
CA SER A 137 4.64 -14.47 -2.56
C SER A 137 4.91 -12.96 -2.48
N LEU A 138 5.97 -12.57 -1.77
CA LEU A 138 6.48 -11.20 -1.73
C LEU A 138 6.95 -10.74 -3.11
N ALA A 139 7.80 -11.53 -3.77
CA ALA A 139 8.32 -11.20 -5.10
C ALA A 139 7.19 -11.16 -6.16
N GLU A 140 6.21 -12.07 -6.09
CA GLU A 140 5.05 -12.06 -6.99
C GLU A 140 4.14 -10.82 -6.82
N GLY A 141 4.09 -10.25 -5.61
CA GLY A 141 3.24 -9.10 -5.28
C GLY A 141 3.83 -7.73 -5.65
N ILE A 142 5.12 -7.68 -6.02
CA ILE A 142 5.80 -6.43 -6.37
C ILE A 142 5.37 -6.00 -7.77
N LYS A 143 4.92 -4.75 -7.88
CA LYS A 143 4.65 -4.14 -9.19
C LYS A 143 5.96 -3.67 -9.82
N GLU A 144 6.13 -3.96 -11.10
CA GLU A 144 7.26 -3.48 -11.88
C GLU A 144 7.31 -1.94 -11.88
N SER A 145 8.53 -1.39 -11.84
CA SER A 145 8.75 0.05 -11.90
C SER A 145 8.41 0.59 -13.30
N LYS A 146 7.38 1.44 -13.38
CA LYS A 146 7.02 2.12 -14.63
C LYS A 146 8.18 2.93 -15.23
N THR A 147 9.05 3.51 -14.39
CA THR A 147 10.24 4.25 -14.85
C THR A 147 11.18 3.34 -15.66
N VAL A 148 11.37 2.10 -15.20
CA VAL A 148 12.22 1.12 -15.90
C VAL A 148 11.57 0.69 -17.22
N GLN A 149 10.26 0.45 -17.23
CA GLN A 149 9.51 0.09 -18.44
C GLN A 149 9.61 1.18 -19.51
N VAL A 150 9.42 2.45 -19.14
CA VAL A 150 9.49 3.58 -20.07
C VAL A 150 10.92 3.80 -20.57
N HIS A 151 11.92 3.64 -19.69
CA HIS A 151 13.33 3.73 -20.09
C HIS A 151 13.71 2.63 -21.10
N ALA A 152 13.30 1.39 -20.87
CA ALA A 152 13.54 0.27 -21.79
C ALA A 152 12.87 0.51 -23.16
N LEU A 153 11.63 1.02 -23.17
CA LEU A 153 10.93 1.39 -24.40
C LEU A 153 11.68 2.51 -25.16
N THR A 154 12.19 3.52 -24.44
CA THR A 154 12.97 4.61 -25.04
C THR A 154 14.21 4.06 -25.74
N LYS A 155 14.98 3.21 -25.06
CA LYS A 155 16.18 2.56 -25.63
C LYS A 155 15.86 1.70 -26.84
N GLN A 156 14.76 0.96 -26.81
CA GLN A 156 14.30 0.18 -27.95
C GLN A 156 13.99 1.07 -29.15
N LYS A 157 13.29 2.20 -28.95
CA LYS A 157 12.93 3.14 -30.02
C LYS A 157 14.17 3.83 -30.61
N GLU A 158 15.15 4.19 -29.78
CA GLU A 158 16.46 4.69 -30.23
C GLU A 158 17.17 3.64 -31.11
N ALA A 159 17.19 2.37 -30.67
CA ALA A 159 17.80 1.27 -31.44
C ALA A 159 17.07 0.98 -32.77
N GLU A 160 15.76 1.24 -32.85
CA GLU A 160 14.97 1.22 -34.09
C GLU A 160 15.27 2.42 -35.03
N GLY A 161 16.22 3.30 -34.68
CA GLY A 161 16.58 4.48 -35.47
C GLY A 161 15.57 5.63 -35.36
N LYS A 162 14.65 5.60 -34.39
CA LYS A 162 13.67 6.66 -34.17
C LYS A 162 14.28 7.75 -33.29
N GLN A 163 13.98 8.99 -33.62
CA GLN A 163 14.30 10.13 -32.75
C GLN A 163 13.36 10.10 -31.55
N VAL A 164 13.92 9.99 -30.34
CA VAL A 164 13.17 9.98 -29.09
C VAL A 164 13.74 11.08 -28.19
N ILE A 165 12.85 11.91 -27.64
CA ILE A 165 13.21 12.86 -26.60
C ILE A 165 12.77 12.22 -25.27
N SER A 166 13.75 11.79 -24.48
CA SER A 166 13.49 11.15 -23.18
C SER A 166 13.41 12.20 -22.08
N LEU A 167 12.26 12.26 -21.40
CA LEU A 167 12.05 13.07 -20.18
C LEU A 167 11.69 12.18 -18.98
N CYS A 168 12.12 10.91 -19.01
CA CYS A 168 11.57 9.87 -18.15
C CYS A 168 12.50 9.44 -17.02
N VAL A 169 13.79 9.75 -17.12
CA VAL A 169 14.81 9.37 -16.12
C VAL A 169 15.35 10.64 -15.49
N GLY A 170 15.30 10.72 -14.16
CA GLY A 170 15.86 11.82 -13.37
C GLY A 170 17.35 11.61 -13.08
N GLU A 171 18.13 11.29 -14.11
CA GLU A 171 19.59 11.23 -14.05
C GLU A 171 20.14 12.52 -14.69
N PRO A 172 21.06 13.23 -14.01
CA PRO A 172 21.65 14.42 -14.60
C PRO A 172 22.41 14.11 -15.89
N ASP A 173 22.45 15.08 -16.80
CA ASP A 173 23.10 14.99 -18.12
C ASP A 173 24.62 15.28 -18.07
N PHE A 174 25.12 15.75 -16.93
CA PHE A 174 26.54 16.03 -16.71
C PHE A 174 27.26 14.84 -16.05
N ASP A 175 28.53 14.67 -16.42
CA ASP A 175 29.42 13.69 -15.78
C ASP A 175 29.74 14.08 -14.32
N PRO A 176 30.14 13.12 -13.47
CA PRO A 176 30.69 13.43 -12.15
C PRO A 176 31.89 14.40 -12.25
N PRO A 177 32.10 15.27 -11.25
CA PRO A 177 33.24 16.18 -11.24
C PRO A 177 34.58 15.46 -11.46
N ALA A 178 35.49 16.06 -12.22
CA ALA A 178 36.77 15.42 -12.60
C ALA A 178 37.59 14.93 -11.40
N GLU A 179 37.54 15.66 -10.29
CA GLU A 179 38.21 15.31 -9.03
C GLU A 179 37.71 13.97 -8.45
N VAL A 180 36.41 13.69 -8.59
CA VAL A 180 35.78 12.42 -8.16
C VAL A 180 36.28 11.29 -9.05
N LEU A 181 36.25 11.48 -10.38
CA LEU A 181 36.73 10.48 -11.34
C LEU A 181 38.22 10.16 -11.11
N GLN A 182 39.04 11.18 -10.89
CA GLN A 182 40.45 11.02 -10.57
C GLN A 182 40.64 10.30 -9.23
N ALA A 183 39.90 10.67 -8.17
CA ALA A 183 39.99 10.00 -6.88
C ALA A 183 39.64 8.51 -6.98
N THR A 184 38.61 8.16 -7.76
CA THR A 184 38.24 6.77 -8.05
C THR A 184 39.38 6.03 -8.77
N ALA A 185 39.98 6.63 -9.80
CA ALA A 185 41.10 6.03 -10.51
C ALA A 185 42.30 5.80 -9.56
N ARG A 186 42.70 6.83 -8.80
CA ARG A 186 43.81 6.75 -7.83
C ARG A 186 43.58 5.66 -6.77
N ALA A 187 42.35 5.53 -6.26
CA ALA A 187 42.00 4.49 -5.30
C ALA A 187 42.25 3.08 -5.89
N ALA A 188 42.03 2.89 -7.18
CA ALA A 188 42.21 1.60 -7.86
C ALA A 188 43.67 1.32 -8.29
N THR A 189 44.46 2.34 -8.62
CA THR A 189 45.78 2.14 -9.27
C THR A 189 46.98 2.69 -8.50
N GLU A 190 46.82 3.74 -7.70
CA GLU A 190 47.94 4.51 -7.14
C GLU A 190 48.12 4.31 -5.62
N THR A 191 47.08 3.84 -4.92
CA THR A 191 47.20 3.49 -3.49
C THR A 191 47.95 2.18 -3.28
N THR A 192 48.69 2.07 -2.17
CA THR A 192 49.47 0.85 -1.84
C THR A 192 49.05 0.29 -0.48
N PRO A 193 48.36 -0.87 -0.42
CA PRO A 193 47.77 -1.59 -1.56
C PRO A 193 46.58 -0.85 -2.19
N PRO A 194 46.20 -1.18 -3.44
CA PRO A 194 44.97 -0.67 -4.04
C PRO A 194 43.74 -0.88 -3.17
N LEU A 195 42.83 0.11 -3.14
CA LEU A 195 41.59 0.08 -2.35
C LEU A 195 40.51 -0.78 -3.01
N THR A 196 40.80 -2.06 -3.25
CA THR A 196 39.92 -3.04 -3.92
C THR A 196 39.48 -4.19 -3.02
N ARG A 197 39.86 -4.15 -1.73
CA ARG A 197 39.53 -5.18 -0.74
C ARG A 197 38.26 -4.80 0.01
N TYR A 198 37.74 -5.76 0.78
CA TYR A 198 36.57 -5.53 1.63
C TYR A 198 36.77 -4.32 2.56
N THR A 199 35.75 -3.48 2.65
CA THR A 199 35.64 -2.43 3.64
C THR A 199 34.81 -2.90 4.83
N ALA A 200 34.76 -2.11 5.90
CA ALA A 200 33.74 -2.32 6.93
C ALA A 200 32.33 -2.25 6.32
N VAL A 201 31.40 -3.05 6.85
CA VAL A 201 30.01 -3.12 6.35
C VAL A 201 29.32 -1.76 6.36
N ALA A 202 29.57 -0.95 7.39
CA ALA A 202 29.02 0.40 7.50
C ALA A 202 29.67 1.42 6.54
N GLY A 203 30.74 1.04 5.84
CA GLY A 203 31.59 1.93 5.04
C GLY A 203 32.91 2.30 5.73
N THR A 204 33.86 2.82 4.95
CA THR A 204 35.16 3.24 5.47
C THR A 204 35.00 4.32 6.54
N LEU A 205 35.88 4.32 7.55
CA LEU A 205 35.81 5.30 8.63
C LEU A 205 35.99 6.73 8.10
N GLU A 206 36.85 6.92 7.11
CA GLU A 206 37.11 8.21 6.47
C GLU A 206 35.84 8.78 5.83
N LEU A 207 35.13 8.00 5.02
CA LEU A 207 33.89 8.44 4.38
C LEU A 207 32.81 8.76 5.43
N ARG A 208 32.67 7.90 6.45
CA ARG A 208 31.69 8.14 7.53
C ARG A 208 31.98 9.41 8.32
N LYS A 209 33.25 9.73 8.59
CA LYS A 209 33.66 10.99 9.21
C LYS A 209 33.35 12.19 8.32
N ALA A 210 33.60 12.08 7.02
CA ALA A 210 33.28 13.14 6.06
C ALA A 210 31.77 13.43 6.01
N ILE A 211 30.94 12.39 5.93
CA ILE A 211 29.47 12.53 5.95
C ILE A 211 29.00 13.14 7.28
N ALA A 212 29.49 12.65 8.42
CA ALA A 212 29.17 13.20 9.73
C ALA A 212 29.55 14.70 9.86
N GLY A 213 30.72 15.07 9.34
CA GLY A 213 31.18 16.46 9.27
C GLY A 213 30.28 17.34 8.39
N TYR A 214 29.85 16.81 7.23
CA TYR A 214 28.88 17.49 6.35
C TYR A 214 27.55 17.73 7.05
N LEU A 215 26.97 16.72 7.70
CA LEU A 215 25.71 16.87 8.43
C LEU A 215 25.81 17.89 9.57
N THR A 216 26.95 17.91 10.27
CA THR A 216 27.18 18.87 11.36
C THR A 216 27.33 20.30 10.83
N THR A 217 28.07 20.49 9.72
CA THR A 217 28.42 21.82 9.21
C THR A 217 27.29 22.41 8.37
N GLU A 218 26.76 21.65 7.41
CA GLU A 218 25.79 22.12 6.44
C GLU A 218 24.35 22.02 6.97
N LYS A 219 24.03 20.94 7.70
CA LYS A 219 22.66 20.72 8.23
C LYS A 219 22.48 21.13 9.68
N LYS A 220 23.57 21.42 10.39
CA LYS A 220 23.57 21.75 11.82
C LYS A 220 23.00 20.62 12.69
N THR A 221 23.15 19.38 12.23
CA THR A 221 22.66 18.18 12.91
C THR A 221 23.87 17.31 13.31
N PRO A 222 24.33 17.40 14.57
CA PRO A 222 25.56 16.74 14.97
C PRO A 222 25.37 15.22 15.02
N TYR A 223 26.12 14.51 14.19
CA TYR A 223 26.22 13.04 14.20
C TYR A 223 27.69 12.63 14.26
N GLY A 224 27.98 11.54 14.96
CA GLY A 224 29.27 10.86 14.88
C GLY A 224 29.31 9.79 13.78
N PRO A 225 30.51 9.34 13.34
CA PRO A 225 30.66 8.32 12.29
C PRO A 225 30.00 6.98 12.62
N GLU A 226 29.75 6.67 13.89
CA GLU A 226 28.98 5.51 14.37
C GLU A 226 27.49 5.56 14.02
N HIS A 227 26.96 6.75 13.69
CA HIS A 227 25.58 6.93 13.24
C HIS A 227 25.43 6.82 11.71
N ILE A 228 26.53 6.65 10.97
CA ILE A 228 26.54 6.67 9.50
C ILE A 228 26.71 5.24 8.94
N VAL A 229 25.84 4.87 8.01
CA VAL A 229 25.93 3.66 7.21
C VAL A 229 25.94 4.04 5.73
N VAL A 230 26.98 3.61 5.01
CA VAL A 230 27.11 3.82 3.57
C VAL A 230 26.46 2.66 2.83
N ALA A 231 25.63 2.97 1.84
CA ALA A 231 24.92 2.01 1.02
C ALA A 231 25.24 2.20 -0.48
N ASN A 232 24.91 1.21 -1.29
CA ASN A 232 24.94 1.23 -2.75
C ASN A 232 23.79 2.08 -3.32
N GLY A 233 23.89 3.39 -3.10
CA GLY A 233 22.89 4.38 -3.46
C GLY A 233 21.74 4.49 -2.44
N ALA A 234 21.06 5.63 -2.48
CA ALA A 234 20.00 5.96 -1.52
C ALA A 234 18.84 4.94 -1.51
N LYS A 235 18.55 4.29 -2.64
CA LYS A 235 17.53 3.22 -2.70
C LYS A 235 17.80 2.08 -1.72
N GLN A 236 19.06 1.63 -1.61
CA GLN A 236 19.40 0.57 -0.66
C GLN A 236 19.29 1.07 0.78
N ALA A 237 19.73 2.31 1.05
CA ALA A 237 19.59 2.92 2.38
C ALA A 237 18.12 2.97 2.82
N VAL A 238 17.23 3.51 1.97
CA VAL A 238 15.79 3.55 2.23
C VAL A 238 15.22 2.14 2.45
N TYR A 239 15.57 1.19 1.59
CA TYR A 239 15.12 -0.20 1.73
C TYR A 239 15.54 -0.82 3.07
N GLN A 240 16.81 -0.68 3.46
CA GLN A 240 17.33 -1.22 4.71
C GLN A 240 16.73 -0.52 5.93
N SER A 241 16.50 0.79 5.88
CA SER A 241 15.80 1.51 6.95
C SER A 241 14.40 0.98 7.18
N VAL A 242 13.61 0.77 6.11
CA VAL A 242 12.27 0.22 6.25
C VAL A 242 12.31 -1.23 6.77
N LEU A 243 13.21 -2.07 6.22
CA LEU A 243 13.35 -3.46 6.63
C LEU A 243 13.81 -3.62 8.09
N ALA A 244 14.67 -2.73 8.57
CA ALA A 244 15.18 -2.78 9.95
C ALA A 244 14.14 -2.28 10.98
N MET A 245 13.25 -1.38 10.58
CA MET A 245 12.36 -0.68 11.49
C MET A 245 10.94 -1.23 11.50
N CYS A 246 10.47 -1.82 10.40
CA CYS A 246 9.10 -2.28 10.25
C CYS A 246 8.97 -3.79 10.41
N GLN A 247 7.84 -4.22 10.95
CA GLN A 247 7.42 -5.61 10.98
C GLN A 247 6.08 -5.81 10.23
N GLU A 248 5.62 -7.05 10.19
CA GLU A 248 4.33 -7.38 9.59
C GLU A 248 3.19 -6.59 10.23
N ALA A 249 2.31 -6.02 9.40
CA ALA A 249 1.17 -5.18 9.79
C ALA A 249 1.49 -3.79 10.40
N ASP A 250 2.75 -3.38 10.52
CA ASP A 250 3.09 -1.98 10.79
C ASP A 250 2.61 -1.08 9.63
N GLU A 251 2.24 0.16 9.94
CA GLU A 251 1.79 1.13 8.94
C GLU A 251 2.89 2.14 8.63
N VAL A 252 3.13 2.38 7.34
CA VAL A 252 4.09 3.40 6.87
C VAL A 252 3.35 4.45 6.06
N VAL A 253 3.34 5.69 6.55
CA VAL A 253 2.67 6.82 5.91
C VAL A 253 3.53 7.36 4.76
N ILE A 254 2.93 7.49 3.57
CA ILE A 254 3.59 7.98 2.36
C ILE A 254 2.71 9.08 1.73
N PRO A 255 3.15 10.35 1.74
CA PRO A 255 2.51 11.42 0.97
C PRO A 255 2.58 11.10 -0.52
N THR A 256 1.52 11.38 -1.27
CA THR A 256 1.47 11.16 -2.72
C THR A 256 1.13 12.46 -3.45
N PRO A 257 1.70 12.74 -4.64
CA PRO A 257 2.59 11.88 -5.44
C PRO A 257 3.96 11.61 -4.79
N ALA A 258 4.46 10.38 -4.93
CA ALA A 258 5.69 9.92 -4.29
C ALA A 258 6.55 9.12 -5.26
N TRP A 259 7.84 9.01 -4.93
CA TRP A 259 8.76 8.14 -5.64
C TRP A 259 8.26 6.69 -5.68
N VAL A 260 8.27 6.12 -6.88
CA VAL A 260 7.59 4.85 -7.22
C VAL A 260 7.99 3.66 -6.33
N SER A 261 9.20 3.67 -5.80
CA SER A 261 9.74 2.55 -5.02
C SER A 261 9.25 2.52 -3.57
N TYR A 262 8.84 3.63 -2.95
CA TYR A 262 8.46 3.63 -1.53
C TYR A 262 7.37 2.59 -1.21
N VAL A 263 6.29 2.58 -1.98
CA VAL A 263 5.17 1.64 -1.78
C VAL A 263 5.63 0.18 -1.91
N GLN A 264 6.54 -0.12 -2.85
CA GLN A 264 7.03 -1.49 -3.03
C GLN A 264 7.98 -1.88 -1.91
N ILE A 265 8.87 -0.98 -1.47
CA ILE A 265 9.80 -1.20 -0.36
C ILE A 265 9.03 -1.52 0.93
N VAL A 266 7.99 -0.75 1.24
CA VAL A 266 7.13 -0.99 2.42
C VAL A 266 6.47 -2.37 2.36
N ARG A 267 5.94 -2.75 1.19
CA ARG A 267 5.34 -4.08 0.99
C ARG A 267 6.36 -5.21 1.10
N MET A 268 7.58 -5.01 0.62
CA MET A 268 8.66 -6.00 0.75
C MET A 268 9.04 -6.25 2.20
N ALA A 269 8.90 -5.25 3.07
CA ALA A 269 9.04 -5.37 4.52
C ALA A 269 7.78 -5.92 5.23
N ARG A 270 6.76 -6.35 4.48
CA ARG A 270 5.44 -6.81 4.99
C ARG A 270 4.64 -5.77 5.78
N ALA A 271 5.04 -4.50 5.70
CA ALA A 271 4.30 -3.39 6.26
C ALA A 271 3.21 -2.91 5.29
N ARG A 272 2.23 -2.18 5.83
CA ARG A 272 1.11 -1.61 5.08
C ARG A 272 1.41 -0.15 4.71
N PRO A 273 1.52 0.19 3.41
CA PRO A 273 1.62 1.59 3.00
C PRO A 273 0.28 2.29 3.21
N VAL A 274 0.30 3.41 3.94
CA VAL A 274 -0.84 4.32 4.14
C VAL A 274 -0.60 5.56 3.30
N LEU A 275 -1.32 5.69 2.18
CA LEU A 275 -1.11 6.76 1.21
C LEU A 275 -1.92 7.99 1.60
N VAL A 276 -1.28 9.17 1.57
CA VAL A 276 -1.93 10.46 1.85
C VAL A 276 -1.87 11.32 0.59
N PRO A 277 -2.97 11.47 -0.17
CA PRO A 277 -3.03 12.36 -1.32
C PRO A 277 -2.78 13.82 -0.91
N CYS A 278 -1.76 14.43 -1.49
CA CYS A 278 -1.45 15.86 -1.37
C CYS A 278 -1.86 16.52 -2.69
N ALA A 279 -2.81 17.46 -2.60
CA ALA A 279 -3.43 18.07 -3.77
C ALA A 279 -2.45 19.03 -4.47
N ALA A 280 -2.66 19.27 -5.77
CA ALA A 280 -1.83 20.18 -6.55
C ALA A 280 -2.03 21.63 -6.08
N GLU A 281 -3.26 21.95 -5.66
CA GLU A 281 -3.68 23.24 -5.14
C GLU A 281 -2.95 23.61 -3.84
N ASP A 282 -2.53 22.58 -3.08
CA ASP A 282 -1.74 22.72 -1.85
C ASP A 282 -0.22 22.57 -2.12
N GLY A 283 0.20 22.67 -3.38
CA GLY A 283 1.61 22.54 -3.79
C GLY A 283 2.19 21.14 -3.61
N TYR A 284 1.34 20.11 -3.52
CA TYR A 284 1.73 18.72 -3.21
C TYR A 284 2.42 18.54 -1.85
N VAL A 285 2.19 19.45 -0.91
CA VAL A 285 2.81 19.40 0.42
C VAL A 285 1.91 18.70 1.43
N LEU A 286 2.47 17.81 2.24
CA LEU A 286 1.77 17.17 3.35
C LEU A 286 1.48 18.18 4.45
N SER A 287 0.22 18.33 4.86
CA SER A 287 -0.14 19.12 6.04
C SER A 287 -0.09 18.28 7.33
N ALA A 288 0.13 18.94 8.48
CA ALA A 288 0.06 18.29 9.78
C ALA A 288 -1.36 17.74 10.07
N GLU A 289 -2.41 18.41 9.58
CA GLU A 289 -3.80 17.97 9.73
C GLU A 289 -4.07 16.68 8.95
N SER A 290 -3.67 16.63 7.68
CA SER A 290 -3.81 15.44 6.84
C SER A 290 -2.99 14.27 7.37
N LEU A 291 -1.81 14.54 7.95
CA LEU A 291 -1.01 13.53 8.64
C LEU A 291 -1.75 13.02 9.88
N ALA A 292 -2.21 13.90 10.77
CA ALA A 292 -2.89 13.53 12.01
C ALA A 292 -4.12 12.64 11.76
N ALA A 293 -4.86 12.91 10.68
CA ALA A 293 -6.05 12.14 10.29
C ALA A 293 -5.78 10.66 9.96
N VAL A 294 -4.53 10.29 9.66
CA VAL A 294 -4.16 8.91 9.29
C VAL A 294 -3.28 8.20 10.32
N LEU A 295 -2.82 8.90 11.36
CA LEU A 295 -2.00 8.29 12.40
C LEU A 295 -2.82 7.29 13.23
N THR A 296 -2.24 6.12 13.46
CA THR A 296 -2.82 5.06 14.30
C THR A 296 -1.77 4.52 15.27
N PRO A 297 -2.15 3.74 16.28
CA PRO A 297 -1.17 3.02 17.12
C PRO A 297 -0.30 2.01 16.35
N LYS A 298 -0.64 1.67 15.10
CA LYS A 298 0.17 0.83 14.21
C LYS A 298 1.12 1.63 13.32
N THR A 299 1.00 2.96 13.30
CA THR A 299 1.91 3.79 12.50
C THR A 299 3.32 3.67 13.04
N LYS A 300 4.23 3.17 12.21
CA LYS A 300 5.63 2.95 12.58
C LYS A 300 6.55 4.00 12.01
N MET A 301 6.25 4.47 10.80
CA MET A 301 7.14 5.35 10.07
C MET A 301 6.36 6.31 9.17
N ILE A 302 6.90 7.50 8.97
CA ILE A 302 6.48 8.45 7.93
C ILE A 302 7.66 8.65 6.99
N MET A 303 7.42 8.53 5.68
CA MET A 303 8.44 8.78 4.66
C MET A 303 8.22 10.16 4.05
N LEU A 304 9.19 11.06 4.18
CA LEU A 304 9.16 12.40 3.62
C LEU A 304 10.29 12.58 2.62
N CYS A 305 9.97 12.97 1.39
CA CYS A 305 10.97 13.31 0.37
C CYS A 305 10.94 14.82 0.16
N ASN A 306 12.06 15.49 0.47
CA ASN A 306 12.13 16.94 0.44
C ASN A 306 13.54 17.42 0.04
N PRO A 307 13.72 18.05 -1.14
CA PRO A 307 12.73 18.28 -2.20
C PRO A 307 12.15 16.99 -2.80
N SER A 308 10.90 17.04 -3.25
CA SER A 308 10.13 15.84 -3.63
C SER A 308 10.40 15.36 -5.05
N ASN A 309 10.58 14.05 -5.22
CA ASN A 309 10.33 13.35 -6.48
C ASN A 309 8.97 12.64 -6.39
N PRO A 310 7.99 12.94 -7.28
CA PRO A 310 8.18 13.53 -8.61
C PRO A 310 7.85 15.02 -8.76
N THR A 311 7.40 15.70 -7.70
CA THR A 311 6.72 17.01 -7.86
C THR A 311 7.67 18.21 -7.89
N GLY A 312 8.91 18.04 -7.45
CA GLY A 312 9.84 19.15 -7.20
C GLY A 312 9.45 20.03 -6.01
N ALA A 313 8.39 19.69 -5.29
CA ALA A 313 7.91 20.50 -4.17
C ALA A 313 8.94 20.53 -3.04
N VAL A 314 9.11 21.72 -2.45
CA VAL A 314 9.90 21.95 -1.24
C VAL A 314 8.94 22.28 -0.11
N MET A 315 8.96 21.49 0.95
CA MET A 315 8.11 21.70 2.12
C MET A 315 8.58 22.96 2.88
N PRO A 316 7.68 23.93 3.11
CA PRO A 316 8.00 25.09 3.92
C PRO A 316 8.42 24.71 5.34
N GLU A 317 9.34 25.47 5.93
CA GLU A 317 9.79 25.25 7.30
C GLU A 317 8.62 25.22 8.30
N ALA A 318 7.64 26.11 8.14
CA ALA A 318 6.46 26.16 8.99
C ALA A 318 5.66 24.83 8.96
N THR A 319 5.56 24.20 7.78
CA THR A 319 4.91 22.90 7.62
C THR A 319 5.70 21.80 8.34
N LEU A 320 7.02 21.75 8.16
CA LEU A 320 7.89 20.78 8.85
C LEU A 320 7.82 20.96 10.37
N ARG A 321 7.76 22.20 10.86
CA ARG A 321 7.56 22.50 12.30
C ARG A 321 6.20 22.01 12.80
N GLY A 322 5.14 22.17 12.02
CA GLY A 322 3.81 21.64 12.34
C GLY A 322 3.80 20.12 12.45
N ILE A 323 4.41 19.43 11.47
CA ILE A 323 4.57 17.97 11.50
C ILE A 323 5.41 17.54 12.69
N SER A 324 6.54 18.20 12.95
CA SER A 324 7.40 17.91 14.11
C SER A 324 6.65 18.07 15.43
N ALA A 325 5.91 19.16 15.61
CA ALA A 325 5.10 19.39 16.82
C ALA A 325 4.05 18.29 17.03
N LEU A 326 3.39 17.84 15.95
CA LEU A 326 2.46 16.72 16.00
C LEU A 326 3.14 15.41 16.45
N LEU A 327 4.33 15.11 15.92
CA LEU A 327 5.05 13.87 16.24
C LEU A 327 5.70 13.87 17.62
N MET A 328 5.94 15.04 18.21
CA MET A 328 6.46 15.18 19.56
C MET A 328 5.42 14.90 20.66
N LEU A 329 4.13 14.76 20.31
CA LEU A 329 3.10 14.37 21.26
C LEU A 329 3.38 12.98 21.87
N PRO A 330 3.09 12.75 23.17
CA PRO A 330 3.47 11.51 23.86
C PRO A 330 2.99 10.23 23.14
N GLN A 331 1.79 10.26 22.58
CA GLN A 331 1.22 9.12 21.85
C GLN A 331 1.90 8.81 20.51
N HIS A 332 2.71 9.73 19.96
CA HIS A 332 3.36 9.59 18.65
C HIS A 332 4.88 9.33 18.73
N GLN A 333 5.47 9.26 19.94
CA GLN A 333 6.92 9.08 20.12
C GLN A 333 7.48 7.76 19.59
N HIS A 334 6.61 6.80 19.25
CA HIS A 334 6.98 5.51 18.65
C HIS A 334 7.15 5.57 17.12
N ILE A 335 6.76 6.70 16.50
CA ILE A 335 6.76 6.91 15.04
C ILE A 335 8.12 7.46 14.61
N TYR A 336 8.75 6.80 13.65
CA TYR A 336 10.00 7.25 13.04
C TYR A 336 9.73 8.13 11.82
N VAL A 337 10.64 9.05 11.50
CA VAL A 337 10.63 9.80 10.25
C VAL A 337 11.81 9.36 9.40
N LEU A 338 11.52 8.89 8.19
CA LEU A 338 12.52 8.68 7.15
C LEU A 338 12.52 9.92 6.26
N SER A 339 13.56 10.74 6.40
CA SER A 339 13.77 11.96 5.61
C SER A 339 14.67 11.62 4.41
N ASP A 340 14.09 11.59 3.22
CA ASP A 340 14.80 11.41 1.96
C ASP A 340 15.15 12.79 1.37
N GLU A 341 16.41 13.17 1.57
CA GLU A 341 16.94 14.51 1.27
C GLU A 341 17.91 14.48 0.08
N ILE A 342 17.80 13.48 -0.81
CA ILE A 342 18.74 13.28 -1.92
C ILE A 342 18.81 14.47 -2.88
N TYR A 343 17.74 15.27 -2.95
CA TYR A 343 17.63 16.45 -3.82
C TYR A 343 17.94 17.77 -3.12
N GLU A 344 18.48 17.76 -1.89
CA GLU A 344 18.65 18.98 -1.07
C GLU A 344 19.42 20.13 -1.72
N ARG A 345 20.33 19.81 -2.66
CA ARG A 345 21.14 20.79 -3.39
C ARG A 345 20.51 21.24 -4.71
N LEU A 346 19.39 20.64 -5.12
CA LEU A 346 18.65 20.98 -6.34
C LEU A 346 17.41 21.82 -5.99
N THR A 347 17.65 22.94 -5.32
CA THR A 347 16.64 23.95 -4.98
C THR A 347 16.87 25.23 -5.79
N TYR A 348 15.83 26.04 -5.92
CA TYR A 348 15.82 27.28 -6.71
C TYR A 348 15.33 28.44 -5.84
N ASP A 349 15.87 29.64 -6.07
CA ASP A 349 15.53 30.88 -5.35
C ASP A 349 14.23 31.55 -5.83
#